data_AF-A0A252F3U2-F1
#
_entry.id   AF-A0A252F3U2-F1
#
_cell.length_a   1.000
_cell.length_b   1.000
_cell.length_c   1.000
_cell.angle_alpha   90.00
_cell.angle_beta   90.00
_cell.angle_gamma   90.00
#
_symmetry.space_group_name_H-M   'P 1'
#
loop_
_entity.id
_entity.type
_entity.pdbx_description
1 polymer ?
#
loop_
_entity_poly.entity_id
_entity_poly.type
_entity_poly.pdbx_seq_one_letter_code
_entity_poly.pdbx_strand_id
1 'polypeptide(L)'
;MSPLLLAAILFITLALIFYTTGVFGERRSGTLTVRHVVIFWLGLCCDTTGTLLMSRIASQQNAGAGNPLHAVTGTLAIVLMLIHAVWAVYTLRRGTEHARHIFHKFSLAVWLVWLIPYVLGMVIGMG
;
A
#
# COMPACT_ATOMS: atom_id res chain seq x y z
N MET A 1 16.16 16.48 10.19
CA MET A 1 14.92 16.06 9.50
C MET A 1 13.74 16.44 10.37
N SER A 2 12.62 16.89 9.81
CA SER A 2 11.45 17.22 10.65
C SER A 2 10.88 15.93 11.28
N PRO A 3 10.37 15.98 12.52
CA PRO A 3 9.71 14.81 13.13
C PRO A 3 8.56 14.26 12.28
N LEU A 4 7.87 15.15 11.56
CA LEU A 4 6.79 14.82 10.64
C LEU A 4 7.28 14.02 9.43
N LEU A 5 8.43 14.40 8.85
CA LEU A 5 9.05 13.68 7.73
C LEU A 5 9.54 12.30 8.16
N LEU A 6 10.14 12.19 9.35
CA LEU A 6 10.56 10.90 9.90
C LEU A 6 9.34 9.98 10.08
N ALA A 7 8.25 10.49 10.65
CA ALA A 7 7.02 9.72 10.80
C ALA A 7 6.46 9.27 9.43
N ALA A 8 6.43 10.16 8.44
CA ALA A 8 5.96 9.83 7.10
C ALA A 8 6.76 8.67 6.47
N ILE A 9 8.09 8.74 6.53
CA ILE A 9 8.99 7.69 6.02
C ILE A 9 8.76 6.36 6.75
N LEU A 10 8.62 6.41 8.09
CA LEU A 10 8.36 5.22 8.89
C LEU A 10 7.03 4.55 8.49
N PHE A 11 5.96 5.34 8.33
CA PHE A 11 4.66 4.81 7.92
C PHE A 11 4.67 4.22 6.51
N ILE A 12 5.30 4.88 5.53
CA ILE A 12 5.44 4.33 4.17
C ILE A 12 6.31 3.06 4.15
N THR A 13 7.38 3.02 4.96
CA THR A 13 8.22 1.81 5.07
C THR A 13 7.47 0.65 5.74
N LEU A 14 6.68 0.94 6.78
CA LEU A 14 5.80 -0.07 7.40
C LEU A 14 4.73 -0.56 6.42
N ALA A 15 4.18 0.32 5.59
CA ALA A 15 3.25 -0.05 4.53
C ALA A 15 3.89 -1.05 3.56
N LEU A 16 5.13 -0.79 3.10
CA LEU A 16 5.89 -1.73 2.27
C LEU A 16 6.03 -3.10 2.95
N ILE A 17 6.45 -3.12 4.21
CA ILE A 17 6.70 -4.37 4.96
C ILE A 17 5.41 -5.16 5.13
N PHE A 18 4.34 -4.51 5.61
CA PHE A 18 3.05 -5.17 5.80
C PHE A 18 2.48 -5.65 4.48
N TYR A 19 2.48 -4.80 3.45
CA TYR A 19 1.87 -5.17 2.19
C TYR A 19 2.60 -6.33 1.51
N THR A 20 3.93 -6.29 1.48
CA THR A 20 4.76 -7.39 0.98
C THR A 20 4.54 -8.66 1.80
N THR A 21 4.55 -8.57 3.13
CA THR A 21 4.34 -9.74 3.99
C THR A 21 2.94 -10.34 3.81
N GLY A 22 1.92 -9.51 3.60
CA GLY A 22 0.56 -9.96 3.31
C GLY A 22 0.49 -10.76 2.00
N VAL A 23 1.02 -10.19 0.90
CA VAL A 23 0.95 -10.80 -0.44
C VAL A 23 1.76 -12.09 -0.52
N PHE A 24 3.01 -12.07 -0.03
CA PHE A 24 3.87 -13.24 -0.08
C PHE A 24 3.52 -14.29 1.00
N GLY A 25 3.03 -13.86 2.16
CA GLY A 25 2.56 -14.74 3.23
C GLY A 25 1.32 -15.54 2.83
N GLU A 26 0.36 -14.88 2.17
CA GLU A 26 -0.81 -15.51 1.56
C GLU A 26 -0.38 -16.55 0.52
N ARG A 27 0.47 -16.16 -0.43
CA ARG A 27 0.95 -17.05 -1.49
C ARG A 27 1.70 -18.27 -0.94
N ARG A 28 2.51 -18.09 0.11
CA ARG A 28 3.23 -19.18 0.76
C ARG A 28 2.30 -20.12 1.53
N SER A 29 1.24 -19.58 2.12
CA SER A 29 0.24 -20.38 2.84
C SER A 29 -0.69 -21.14 1.90
N GLY A 30 -0.75 -20.74 0.62
CA GLY A 30 -1.68 -21.29 -0.37
C GLY A 30 -3.14 -20.96 -0.09
N THR A 31 -3.42 -20.14 0.92
CA THR A 31 -4.77 -19.77 1.34
C THR A 31 -4.79 -18.42 2.06
N LEU A 32 -5.94 -17.75 1.95
CA LEU A 32 -6.20 -16.49 2.61
C LEU A 32 -6.69 -16.73 4.04
N THR A 33 -5.98 -16.16 5.02
CA THR A 33 -6.33 -16.27 6.44
C THR A 33 -6.68 -14.91 7.01
N VAL A 34 -7.32 -14.89 8.19
CA VAL A 34 -7.62 -13.64 8.94
C VAL A 34 -6.35 -12.81 9.16
N ARG A 35 -5.20 -13.45 9.41
CA ARG A 35 -3.92 -12.77 9.63
C ARG A 35 -3.48 -11.95 8.41
N HIS A 36 -3.61 -12.51 7.21
CA HIS A 36 -3.29 -11.81 5.96
C HIS A 36 -4.20 -10.59 5.77
N VAL A 37 -5.51 -10.75 6.03
CA VAL A 37 -6.47 -9.64 5.94
C VAL A 37 -6.10 -8.51 6.90
N VAL A 38 -5.79 -8.82 8.17
CA VAL A 38 -5.34 -7.82 9.14
C VAL A 38 -4.08 -7.10 8.65
N ILE A 39 -3.10 -7.85 8.13
CA ILE A 39 -1.86 -7.28 7.58
C ILE A 39 -2.15 -6.34 6.39
N PHE A 40 -3.07 -6.69 5.48
CA PHE A 40 -3.45 -5.82 4.36
C PHE A 40 -4.08 -4.51 4.83
N TRP A 41 -4.96 -4.57 5.83
CA TRP A 41 -5.56 -3.37 6.41
C TRP A 41 -4.53 -2.50 7.14
N LEU A 42 -3.60 -3.11 7.88
CA LEU A 42 -2.49 -2.38 8.51
C LEU A 42 -1.61 -1.69 7.46
N GLY A 43 -1.26 -2.41 6.38
CA GLY A 43 -0.50 -1.84 5.27
C GLY A 43 -1.20 -0.63 4.64
N LEU A 44 -2.52 -0.74 4.37
CA LEU A 44 -3.33 0.36 3.83
C LEU A 44 -3.39 1.57 4.78
N CYS A 45 -3.61 1.33 6.08
CA CYS A 45 -3.64 2.41 7.08
C CYS A 45 -2.29 3.12 7.16
N CYS A 46 -1.19 2.36 7.16
CA CYS A 46 0.16 2.90 7.13
C CYS A 46 0.42 3.72 5.86
N ASP A 47 0.04 3.21 4.69
CA ASP A 47 0.28 3.88 3.40
C ASP A 47 -0.50 5.19 3.29
N THR A 48 -1.78 5.14 3.67
CA THR A 48 -2.67 6.31 3.71
C THR A 48 -2.12 7.36 4.68
N THR A 49 -1.71 6.94 5.88
CA THR A 49 -1.14 7.86 6.88
C THR A 49 0.16 8.48 6.38
N GLY A 50 1.08 7.68 5.84
CA GLY A 50 2.34 8.16 5.27
C GLY A 50 2.12 9.17 4.14
N THR A 51 1.22 8.87 3.21
CA THR A 51 0.88 9.74 2.07
C THR A 51 0.23 11.04 2.54
N LEU A 52 -0.68 10.99 3.51
CA LEU A 52 -1.29 12.19 4.09
C LEU A 52 -0.26 13.07 4.80
N LEU A 53 0.69 12.47 5.53
CA LEU A 53 1.77 13.21 6.17
C LEU A 53 2.69 13.86 5.12
N MET A 54 3.06 13.15 4.05
CA MET A 54 3.83 13.70 2.93
C MET A 54 3.11 14.88 2.25
N SER A 55 1.80 14.75 2.01
CA SER A 55 0.99 15.82 1.43
C SER A 55 0.95 17.08 2.32
N ARG A 56 0.81 16.89 3.65
CA ARG A 56 0.90 18.00 4.61
C ARG A 56 2.27 18.66 4.58
N ILE A 57 3.36 17.88 4.55
CA ILE A 57 4.73 18.42 4.48
C ILE A 57 4.91 19.26 3.21
N ALA A 58 4.49 18.74 2.04
CA ALA A 58 4.57 19.46 0.77
C ALA A 58 3.82 20.80 0.86
N SER A 59 2.58 20.80 1.38
CA SER A 59 1.80 22.02 1.54
C SER A 59 2.43 23.06 2.48
N GLN A 60 3.12 22.63 3.55
CA GLN A 60 3.79 23.52 4.49
C GLN A 60 5.07 24.16 3.92
N GLN A 61 5.72 23.48 2.98
CA GLN A 61 6.99 23.93 2.42
C GLN A 61 6.84 24.91 1.26
N ASN A 62 5.61 25.25 0.82
CA ASN A 62 5.33 26.04 -0.40
C ASN A 62 6.01 25.52 -1.69
N ALA A 63 6.71 24.38 -1.63
CA ALA A 63 6.85 23.49 -2.75
C ALA A 63 5.41 23.11 -3.13
N GLY A 64 4.98 23.32 -4.37
CA GLY A 64 3.61 23.01 -4.78
C GLY A 64 3.18 21.57 -4.46
N ALA A 65 1.98 21.17 -4.91
CA ALA A 65 1.67 19.73 -4.95
C ALA A 65 2.89 19.02 -5.58
N GLY A 66 3.57 18.15 -4.82
CA GLY A 66 4.78 17.48 -5.28
C GLY A 66 4.55 16.79 -6.63
N ASN A 67 5.58 16.24 -7.27
CA ASN A 67 5.49 15.72 -8.64
C ASN A 67 4.11 15.09 -8.96
N PRO A 68 3.31 15.69 -9.87
CA PRO A 68 1.91 15.31 -10.07
C PRO A 68 1.76 13.85 -10.50
N LEU A 69 2.78 13.28 -11.16
CA LEU A 69 2.81 11.86 -11.51
C LEU A 69 2.86 10.98 -10.26
N HIS A 70 3.69 11.33 -9.28
CA HIS A 70 3.77 10.60 -8.02
C HIS A 70 2.46 10.73 -7.22
N ALA A 71 1.86 11.92 -7.18
CA ALA A 71 0.59 12.14 -6.49
C ALA A 71 -0.56 11.30 -7.09
N VAL A 72 -0.67 11.26 -8.42
CA VAL A 72 -1.69 10.47 -9.12
C VAL A 72 -1.45 8.97 -8.92
N THR A 73 -0.23 8.50 -9.15
CA THR A 73 0.11 7.07 -9.00
C THR A 73 -0.04 6.60 -7.56
N GLY A 74 0.30 7.42 -6.57
CA GLY A 74 0.12 7.13 -5.15
C GLY A 74 -1.36 7.01 -4.77
N THR A 75 -2.19 7.94 -5.23
CA THR A 75 -3.65 7.89 -4.99
C THR A 75 -4.27 6.64 -5.61
N LEU A 76 -3.89 6.31 -6.85
CA LEU A 76 -4.35 5.09 -7.52
C LEU A 76 -3.94 3.83 -6.76
N ALA A 77 -2.72 3.80 -6.21
CA ALA A 77 -2.23 2.67 -5.44
C ALA A 77 -3.00 2.48 -4.12
N ILE A 78 -3.31 3.55 -3.38
CA ILE A 78 -4.15 3.49 -2.17
C ILE A 78 -5.55 2.96 -2.50
N VAL A 79 -6.18 3.47 -3.57
CA VAL A 79 -7.51 3.00 -4.00
C VAL A 79 -7.47 1.51 -4.35
N LEU A 80 -6.43 1.08 -5.08
CA LEU A 80 -6.30 -0.31 -5.47
C LEU A 80 -6.02 -1.23 -4.27
N MET A 81 -5.21 -0.79 -3.30
CA MET A 81 -5.01 -1.48 -2.03
C MET A 81 -6.30 -1.59 -1.21
N LEU A 82 -7.13 -0.55 -1.20
CA LEU A 82 -8.43 -0.58 -0.52
C LEU A 82 -9.37 -1.60 -1.17
N ILE A 83 -9.49 -1.58 -2.50
CA ILE A 83 -10.26 -2.58 -3.26
C ILE A 83 -9.75 -3.98 -2.93
N HIS A 84 -8.44 -4.16 -2.92
CA HIS A 84 -7.79 -5.43 -2.58
C HIS A 84 -8.08 -5.88 -1.14
N ALA A 85 -8.00 -5.00 -0.14
CA ALA A 85 -8.28 -5.31 1.26
C ALA A 85 -9.75 -5.68 1.49
N VAL A 86 -10.68 -4.98 0.83
CA VAL A 86 -12.11 -5.31 0.84
C VAL A 86 -12.37 -6.67 0.18
N TRP A 87 -11.76 -6.92 -0.98
CA TRP A 87 -11.84 -8.20 -1.64
C TRP A 87 -11.29 -9.31 -0.73
N ALA A 88 -10.18 -9.09 -0.03
CA ALA A 88 -9.61 -10.06 0.89
C ALA A 88 -10.63 -10.47 1.98
N VAL A 89 -11.37 -9.51 2.56
CA VAL A 89 -12.46 -9.80 3.52
C VAL A 89 -13.57 -10.64 2.87
N TYR A 90 -13.96 -10.29 1.64
CA TYR A 90 -14.98 -11.02 0.89
C TYR A 90 -14.57 -12.47 0.60
N THR A 91 -13.38 -12.68 0.03
CA THR A 91 -12.81 -14.01 -0.26
C THR A 91 -12.62 -14.84 1.01
N LEU A 92 -12.26 -14.21 2.13
CA LEU A 92 -12.15 -14.92 3.40
C LEU A 92 -13.52 -15.44 3.91
N ARG A 93 -14.58 -14.64 3.78
CA ARG A 93 -15.92 -14.98 4.32
C ARG A 93 -16.75 -15.88 3.41
N ARG A 94 -16.61 -15.73 2.09
CA ARG A 94 -17.50 -16.34 1.08
C ARG A 94 -16.75 -16.96 -0.09
N GLY A 95 -15.42 -16.95 -0.08
CA GLY A 95 -14.62 -17.39 -1.22
C GLY A 95 -14.59 -18.90 -1.39
N THR A 96 -14.86 -19.35 -2.61
CA THR A 96 -14.55 -20.71 -3.07
C THR A 96 -13.04 -20.86 -3.32
N GLU A 97 -12.54 -22.09 -3.48
CA GLU A 97 -11.15 -22.34 -3.88
C GLU A 97 -10.77 -21.60 -5.18
N HIS A 98 -11.71 -21.49 -6.12
CA HIS A 98 -11.51 -20.72 -7.35
C HIS A 98 -11.31 -19.22 -7.06
N ALA A 99 -12.12 -18.63 -6.18
CA ALA A 99 -11.99 -17.23 -5.78
C ALA A 99 -10.65 -16.96 -5.07
N ARG A 100 -10.16 -17.89 -4.25
CA ARG A 100 -8.84 -17.82 -3.61
C ARG A 100 -7.71 -17.83 -4.64
N HIS A 101 -7.80 -18.69 -5.66
CA HIS A 101 -6.80 -18.77 -6.71
C HIS A 101 -6.74 -17.50 -7.58
N ILE A 102 -7.89 -16.89 -7.87
CA ILE A 102 -7.95 -15.58 -8.54
C ILE A 102 -7.33 -14.51 -7.64
N PHE A 103 -7.68 -14.51 -6.35
CA PHE A 103 -7.20 -13.54 -5.37
C PHE A 103 -5.66 -13.56 -5.28
N HIS A 104 -5.00 -14.72 -5.28
CA HIS A 104 -3.53 -14.80 -5.29
C HIS A 104 -2.89 -14.05 -6.48
N LYS A 105 -3.44 -14.22 -7.70
CA LYS A 105 -2.92 -13.56 -8.90
C LYS A 105 -3.18 -12.06 -8.86
N PHE A 106 -4.37 -11.68 -8.39
CA PHE A 106 -4.76 -10.29 -8.24
C PHE A 106 -3.90 -9.57 -7.18
N SER A 107 -3.67 -10.20 -6.03
CA SER A 107 -2.82 -9.73 -4.92
C SER A 107 -1.41 -9.36 -5.39
N LEU A 108 -0.79 -10.22 -6.19
CA LEU A 108 0.52 -9.92 -6.79
C LEU A 108 0.48 -8.74 -7.77
N ALA A 109 -0.55 -8.65 -8.61
CA ALA A 109 -0.69 -7.56 -9.56
C ALA A 109 -0.86 -6.20 -8.86
N VAL A 110 -1.70 -6.14 -7.82
CA VAL A 110 -1.88 -4.91 -7.03
C VAL A 110 -0.57 -4.53 -6.33
N TRP A 111 0.18 -5.48 -5.79
CA TRP A 111 1.49 -5.23 -5.19
C TRP A 111 2.51 -4.66 -6.18
N LEU A 112 2.58 -5.18 -7.41
CA LEU A 112 3.45 -4.63 -8.44
C LEU A 112 3.07 -3.20 -8.83
N VAL A 113 1.77 -2.91 -8.96
CA VAL A 113 1.28 -1.55 -9.27
C VAL A 113 1.60 -0.59 -8.13
N TRP A 114 1.44 -1.03 -6.88
CA TRP A 114 1.75 -0.24 -5.68
C TRP A 114 3.24 0.10 -5.57
N LEU A 115 4.13 -0.75 -6.08
CA LEU A 115 5.58 -0.49 -6.05
C LEU A 115 5.97 0.72 -6.94
N ILE A 116 5.18 1.06 -7.95
CA ILE A 116 5.44 2.16 -8.88
C ILE A 116 5.51 3.51 -8.14
N PRO A 117 4.47 3.98 -7.43
CA PRO A 117 4.54 5.23 -6.68
C PRO A 117 5.59 5.19 -5.58
N TYR A 118 5.80 4.04 -4.92
CA TYR A 118 6.84 3.90 -3.89
C TYR A 118 8.24 4.20 -4.46
N VAL A 119 8.61 3.59 -5.59
CA VAL A 119 9.89 3.84 -6.27
C VAL A 119 9.98 5.26 -6.80
N LEU A 120 8.92 5.78 -7.43
CA LEU A 120 8.87 7.16 -7.88
C LEU A 120 9.14 8.15 -6.73
N GLY A 121 8.48 7.93 -5.58
CA GLY A 121 8.66 8.76 -4.39
C GLY A 121 10.08 8.72 -3.85
N MET A 122 10.71 7.55 -3.81
CA MET A 122 12.12 7.42 -3.41
C MET A 122 13.06 8.17 -4.36
N VAL A 123 12.91 8.00 -5.67
CA VAL A 123 13.76 8.65 -6.67
C VAL A 123 13.62 10.17 -6.59
N ILE A 124 12.39 10.68 -6.46
CA ILE A 124 12.13 12.11 -6.33
C ILE A 124 12.71 12.65 -5.00
N GLY A 125 12.61 11.90 -3.91
CA GLY A 125 13.10 12.33 -2.60
C GLY A 125 14.63 12.30 -2.45
N MET A 126 15.33 11.57 -3.33
CA MET A 126 16.80 11.49 -3.37
C MET A 126 17.44 12.48 -4.34
N GLY A 127 16.67 13.06 -5.26
CA GLY A 127 17.13 14.00 -6.28
C GLY A 127 16.93 15.46 -5.95
#